data_AF-A0A951PFM5-F1
#
_entry.id   AF-A0A951PFM5-F1
#
_cell.length_a   1.000
_cell.length_b   1.000
_cell.length_c   1.000
_cell.angle_alpha   90.00
_cell.angle_beta   90.00
_cell.angle_gamma   90.00
#
_symmetry.space_group_name_H-M   'P 1'
#
loop_
_entity.id
_entity.type
_entity.pdbx_description
1 polymer ?
#
loop_
_entity_poly.entity_id
_entity_poly.type
_entity_poly.pdbx_seq_one_letter_code
_entity_poly.pdbx_strand_id
1 'polypeptide(L)' 'MWVLGLYQQILQRGEIVADNSLEQLKLQLSGLVVKRNGFLKVYNRIYEAVFNQNWVKQELALLRPYGEAIAAWLTYKA' A
#
# COMPACT_ATOMS: atom_id res chain seq x y z
N MET A 1 0.11 -7.25 -8.36
CA MET A 1 0.06 -7.84 -7.01
C MET A 1 0.53 -6.86 -5.91
N TRP A 2 0.79 -5.58 -6.22
CA TRP A 2 1.51 -4.64 -5.35
C TRP A 2 0.62 -3.50 -4.80
N VAL A 3 -0.68 -3.73 -4.69
CA VAL A 3 -1.68 -2.72 -4.31
C VAL A 3 -1.46 -2.18 -2.89
N LEU A 4 -1.13 -3.05 -1.94
CA LEU A 4 -0.86 -2.66 -0.54
C LEU A 4 0.41 -1.83 -0.39
N GLY A 5 1.47 -2.12 -1.17
CA GLY A 5 2.70 -1.34 -1.15
C GLY A 5 2.49 0.08 -1.67
N LEU A 6 1.66 0.23 -2.71
CA LEU A 6 1.30 1.55 -3.24
C LEU A 6 0.44 2.34 -2.24
N TYR A 7 -0.51 1.68 -1.57
CA TYR A 7 -1.30 2.29 -0.51
C TYR A 7 -0.44 2.73 0.68
N GLN A 8 0.56 1.94 1.07
CA GLN A 8 1.53 2.33 2.10
C GLN A 8 2.29 3.61 1.74
N GLN A 9 2.69 3.78 0.47
CA GLN A 9 3.32 5.03 0.02
C GLN A 9 2.39 6.22 0.13
N ILE A 10 1.11 6.05 -0.19
CA ILE A 10 0.10 7.11 -0.05
C ILE A 10 -0.06 7.51 1.43
N LEU A 11 -0.11 6.54 2.35
CA LEU A 11 -0.18 6.81 3.79
C LEU A 11 1.09 7.48 4.35
N GLN A 12 2.26 7.25 3.76
CA GLN A 12 3.51 7.85 4.21
C GLN A 12 3.74 9.25 3.65
N ARG A 13 3.37 9.46 2.37
CA ARG A 13 3.58 10.74 1.67
C ARG A 13 2.35 11.65 1.72
N GLY A 14 1.20 11.15 2.18
CA GLY A 14 -0.11 11.80 2.13
C GLY A 14 -0.74 11.76 0.73
N GLU A 15 0.08 11.82 -0.33
CA GLU A 15 -0.35 11.73 -1.72
C GLU A 15 0.75 11.18 -2.63
N ILE A 16 0.34 10.64 -3.78
CA ILE A 16 1.24 10.24 -4.86
C ILE A 16 0.70 10.73 -6.21
N VAL A 17 1.56 10.84 -7.22
CA VAL A 17 1.13 11.20 -8.58
C VAL A 17 0.25 10.09 -9.15
N ALA A 18 -0.89 10.48 -9.73
CA ALA A 18 -1.78 9.56 -10.40
C ALA A 18 -1.24 9.23 -11.81
N ASP A 19 -0.64 8.06 -11.98
CA ASP A 19 -0.10 7.54 -13.23
C ASP A 19 -1.09 6.65 -14.00
N ASN A 20 -2.28 6.40 -13.42
CA ASN A 20 -3.31 5.51 -13.95
C ASN A 20 -2.83 4.07 -14.20
N SER A 21 -1.79 3.62 -13.48
CA SER A 21 -1.38 2.22 -13.47
C SER A 21 -2.53 1.32 -13.03
N LEU A 22 -2.43 0.04 -13.39
CA LEU A 22 -3.48 -0.94 -13.07
C LEU A 22 -3.67 -1.08 -11.54
N GLU A 23 -2.60 -0.94 -10.76
CA GLU A 23 -2.67 -0.90 -9.29
C GLU A 23 -3.40 0.35 -8.77
N GLN A 24 -3.14 1.52 -9.35
CA GLN A 24 -3.81 2.76 -8.99
C GLN A 24 -5.31 2.72 -9.32
N LEU A 25 -5.67 2.13 -10.45
CA LEU A 25 -7.06 1.90 -10.83
C LEU A 25 -7.75 0.96 -9.83
N LYS A 26 -7.08 -0.13 -9.43
CA LYS A 26 -7.63 -1.06 -8.42
C LYS A 26 -7.87 -0.39 -7.06
N LEU A 27 -6.98 0.50 -6.62
CA LEU A 27 -7.17 1.25 -5.37
C LEU A 27 -8.31 2.27 -5.46
N GLN A 28 -8.50 2.89 -6.62
CA GLN A 28 -9.63 3.79 -6.85
C GLN A 28 -10.95 3.00 -6.88
N LEU A 29 -10.97 1.84 -7.53
CA LEU A 29 -12.12 0.96 -7.59
C LEU A 29 -12.49 0.35 -6.23
N SER A 30 -11.53 0.20 -5.31
CA SER A 30 -11.82 -0.21 -3.93
C SER A 30 -12.36 0.92 -3.05
N GLY A 31 -12.36 2.17 -3.54
CA GLY A 31 -12.82 3.34 -2.79
C GLY A 31 -11.89 3.79 -1.66
N LEU A 32 -10.72 3.15 -1.49
CA LEU A 32 -9.74 3.51 -0.46
C LEU A 32 -9.04 4.83 -0.77
N VAL A 33 -8.85 5.12 -2.05
CA VAL A 33 -8.17 6.33 -2.52
C VAL A 33 -8.98 7.02 -3.59
N VAL A 34 -8.75 8.32 -3.74
CA VAL A 34 -9.38 9.15 -4.77
C VAL A 34 -8.33 9.95 -5.51
N LYS A 35 -8.54 10.08 -6.81
CA LYS A 35 -7.77 10.99 -7.65
C LYS A 35 -8.31 12.41 -7.52
N ARG A 36 -7.50 13.33 -7.00
CA ARG A 36 -7.78 14.76 -6.92
C ARG A 36 -6.59 15.55 -7.46
N ASN A 37 -6.85 16.44 -8.41
CA ASN A 37 -5.83 17.34 -9.01
C ASN A 37 -4.60 16.61 -9.57
N GLY A 38 -4.77 15.39 -10.12
CA GLY A 38 -3.65 14.60 -10.63
C GLY A 38 -2.88 13.80 -9.58
N PHE A 39 -3.33 13.80 -8.32
CA PHE A 39 -2.74 13.02 -7.24
C PHE A 39 -3.74 12.02 -6.64
N LEU A 40 -3.25 10.89 -6.17
CA LEU A 40 -4.02 9.94 -5.37
C LEU A 40 -3.82 10.23 -3.89
N LYS A 41 -4.94 10.31 -3.17
CA LYS A 41 -4.98 10.53 -1.72
C LYS A 41 -5.98 9.57 -1.09
N VAL A 42 -5.84 9.28 0.20
CA VAL A 42 -6.84 8.49 0.93
C VAL A 42 -8.19 9.22 0.88
N TYR A 43 -9.26 8.50 0.56
CA TYR A 43 -10.57 9.12 0.33
C TYR A 43 -11.19 9.72 1.60
N ASN A 44 -11.05 9.02 2.73
CA ASN A 44 -11.63 9.42 4.00
C ASN A 44 -10.66 9.11 5.15
N ARG A 45 -10.58 9.99 6.15
CA ARG A 45 -9.79 9.80 7.38
C ARG A 45 -10.22 8.58 8.19
N ILE A 46 -11.48 8.14 8.07
CA ILE A 46 -11.93 6.89 8.70
C ILE A 46 -11.18 5.69 8.09
N TYR A 47 -10.99 5.67 6.77
CA TYR A 47 -10.20 4.62 6.12
C TYR A 47 -8.73 4.69 6.49
N GLU A 48 -8.17 5.90 6.66
CA GLU A 48 -6.81 6.06 7.18
C GLU A 48 -6.67 5.53 8.61
N ALA A 49 -7.71 5.68 9.46
CA ALA A 49 -7.69 5.17 10.83
C ALA A 49 -7.81 3.64 10.89
N VAL A 50 -8.65 3.04 10.06
CA VAL A 50 -8.88 1.59 9.99
C VAL A 50 -7.75 0.88 9.26
N PHE A 51 -7.43 1.32 8.05
CA PHE A 51 -6.35 0.81 7.19
C PHE A 51 -5.07 1.61 7.39
N ASN A 52 -4.72 1.88 8.65
CA ASN A 52 -3.54 2.66 8.99
C ASN A 52 -2.23 1.90 8.65
N GLN A 53 -1.09 2.58 8.82
CA GLN A 53 0.22 1.98 8.54
C GLN A 53 0.49 0.67 9.32
N ASN A 54 -0.02 0.53 10.54
CA ASN A 54 0.16 -0.71 11.31
C ASN A 54 -0.64 -1.86 10.69
N TRP A 55 -1.89 -1.61 10.32
CA TRP A 55 -2.72 -2.60 9.64
C TRP A 55 -2.08 -3.05 8.32
N VAL A 56 -1.60 -2.10 7.51
CA VAL A 56 -0.93 -2.42 6.24
C VAL A 56 0.35 -3.23 6.45
N LYS A 57 1.15 -2.93 7.48
CA LYS A 57 2.34 -3.72 7.82
C LYS A 57 1.98 -5.14 8.25
N GLN A 58 0.93 -5.30 9.06
CA GLN A 58 0.45 -6.61 9.49
C GLN A 58 -0.04 -7.45 8.30
N GLU A 59 -0.85 -6.86 7.42
CA GLU A 59 -1.34 -7.55 6.22
C GLU A 59 -0.23 -7.90 5.24
N LEU A 60 0.76 -7.02 5.05
CA LEU A 60 1.94 -7.31 4.25
C LEU A 60 2.78 -8.44 4.85
N ALA A 61 2.86 -8.54 6.18
CA ALA A 61 3.51 -9.65 6.86
C ALA A 61 2.74 -10.97 6.67
N LEU A 62 1.40 -10.94 6.78
CA LEU A 62 0.53 -12.11 6.58
C LEU A 62 0.52 -12.61 5.14
N LEU A 63 0.57 -11.71 4.16
CA LEU A 63 0.66 -12.05 2.73
C LEU A 63 2.01 -12.65 2.34
N ARG A 64 3.03 -12.57 3.20
CA ARG A 64 4.28 -13.31 3.07
C ARG A 64 4.41 -14.36 4.17
N PRO A 65 3.74 -15.52 4.06
CA PRO A 65 4.02 -16.64 4.95
C PRO A 65 5.50 -17.10 4.89
N TYR A 66 6.25 -16.71 3.85
CA TYR A 66 7.70 -16.92 3.71
C TYR A 66 8.53 -15.62 3.80
N GLY A 67 7.97 -14.52 4.32
CA GLY A 67 8.66 -13.23 4.36
C GLY A 67 9.94 -13.25 5.17
N GLU A 68 9.89 -13.87 6.35
CA GLU A 68 11.05 -14.08 7.22
C GLU A 68 12.01 -15.11 6.65
N ALA A 69 11.50 -16.23 6.11
CA ALA A 69 12.34 -17.24 5.47
C ALA A 69 13.13 -16.62 4.31
N ILE A 70 12.46 -15.97 3.36
CA ILE A 70 13.11 -15.33 2.21
C ILE A 70 14.05 -14.20 2.64
N ALA A 71 13.70 -13.41 3.66
CA ALA A 71 14.61 -12.41 4.22
C ALA A 71 15.87 -13.07 4.80
N ALA A 72 15.73 -14.14 5.58
CA ALA A 72 16.83 -14.91 6.14
C ALA A 72 17.74 -15.51 5.05
N TRP A 73 17.16 -16.08 3.98
CA TRP A 73 17.88 -16.57 2.81
C TRP A 73 18.64 -15.47 2.06
N LEU A 74 18.08 -14.25 1.95
CA LEU A 74 18.74 -13.11 1.31
C LEU A 74 19.91 -12.57 2.15
N THR A 75 19.77 -12.54 3.48
CA THR A 75 20.89 -12.16 4.38
C THR A 75 22.01 -13.19 4.44
N TYR A 76 21.74 -14.48 4.18
CA TYR A 76 22.77 -15.52 4.16
C TYR A 76 23.72 -15.43 2.95
N LYS A 77 23.33 -14.71 1.90
CA LYS A 77 24.12 -14.55 0.67
C LYS A 77 24.85 -13.20 0.59
N ALA A 78 25.00 -12.49 1.72
CA ALA A 78 25.76 -11.25 1.85
C ALA A 78 27.16 -11.51 2.44
#